data_AF-A0A7S1BRJ1-F1
#
_entry.id   AF-A0A7S1BRJ1-F1
#
_cell.length_a   1.000
_cell.length_b   1.000
_cell.length_c   1.000
_cell.angle_alpha   90.00
_cell.angle_beta   90.00
_cell.angle_gamma   90.00
#
_symmetry.space_group_name_H-M   'P 1'
#
loop_
_entity.id
_entity.type
_entity.pdbx_description
1 polymer ?
#
loop_
_entity_poly.entity_id
_entity_poly.type
_entity_poly.pdbx_seq_one_letter_code
_entity_poly.pdbx_strand_id
1 'polypeptide(L)'
;MYLDDLPVWGMVGEENEDEGSAYVYTERRLTIAYNTNRIVEVNMTSQGLEEVKAGKDISFTMAIEWNKSSKSFDKRFERYLDNDFFKHQIHWFSIFNSFMMVIFLCGLVALILIRTLKKDFSKYSREIDEDMESLNAGNAALNEDSGWKQVHGDVFRSPPFLELFSALVGSGWQLFFIMLTVILFAVAGPIHGDVYEERGEVISATIVVYVLSSITAGYYSGAFYRKYAAKSSTAGWQSAMSLTLLFLPTVAASVMSILNCIALYYGTANVIPFMVILKCFAIWIFLSIPLTVVGTLLGRHSGKKTIFPCRVNSIPRSIPDAPWYGQPLFLVPLAGLLPFGSIFIELYYVMTSVWNYKFYHVYGFMLGVFGIMTIVVSMTSIISVYFCLNAENYNWQWTAYFSGSSMSVYVFLYSVYYFSWKTQMNGMLQTSFYFGYSFLMSLSLGLLCGTLGHFSSSKFVRSIFQNVKVD
;
A
#
# COMPACT_ATOMS: atom_id res chain seq x y z
N MET A 1 -0.89 29.04 5.92
CA MET A 1 0.38 29.79 6.09
C MET A 1 1.17 29.13 7.22
N TYR A 2 2.47 29.39 7.34
CA TYR A 2 3.25 28.89 8.47
C TYR A 2 4.08 30.03 9.06
N LEU A 3 4.27 30.03 10.37
CA LEU A 3 5.17 30.93 11.09
C LEU A 3 5.90 30.10 12.16
N ASP A 4 7.23 30.02 12.07
CA ASP A 4 8.05 29.19 12.98
C ASP A 4 7.57 27.72 13.06
N ASP A 5 7.31 27.13 11.89
CA ASP A 5 6.70 25.79 11.66
C ASP A 5 5.28 25.60 12.21
N LEU A 6 4.72 26.56 12.94
CA LEU A 6 3.34 26.52 13.40
C LEU A 6 2.40 26.83 12.25
N PRO A 7 1.39 25.98 12.00
CA PRO A 7 0.44 26.25 10.96
C PRO A 7 -0.54 27.35 11.38
N VAL A 8 -0.81 28.23 10.42
CA VAL A 8 -1.71 29.36 10.54
C VAL A 8 -2.84 29.20 9.52
N TRP A 9 -4.05 29.15 10.06
CA TRP A 9 -5.31 29.03 9.33
C TRP A 9 -6.16 30.26 9.60
N GLY A 10 -6.94 30.67 8.61
CA GLY A 10 -7.97 31.69 8.78
C GLY A 10 -8.92 31.67 7.60
N MET A 11 -10.13 32.17 7.84
CA MET A 11 -11.18 32.22 6.82
C MET A 11 -10.78 33.20 5.72
N VAL A 12 -11.03 32.82 4.47
CA VAL A 12 -10.72 33.65 3.30
C VAL A 12 -11.93 34.49 2.90
N GLY A 13 -13.12 33.91 2.97
CA GLY A 13 -14.37 34.54 2.57
C GLY A 13 -15.56 33.65 2.84
N GLU A 14 -16.74 34.15 2.51
CA GLU A 14 -18.03 33.47 2.64
C GLU A 14 -18.82 33.69 1.34
N GLU A 15 -19.62 32.70 0.97
CA GLU A 15 -20.54 32.80 -0.16
C GLU A 15 -21.95 32.83 0.39
N ASN A 16 -22.74 33.84 0.01
CA ASN A 16 -24.15 33.88 0.36
C ASN A 16 -24.94 33.14 -0.72
N GLU A 17 -25.31 31.88 -0.45
CA GLU A 17 -26.01 31.00 -1.40
C GLU A 17 -27.34 31.58 -1.90
N ASP A 18 -28.00 32.42 -1.09
CA ASP A 18 -29.30 33.02 -1.43
C ASP A 18 -29.21 34.18 -2.43
N GLU A 19 -28.11 34.95 -2.39
CA GLU A 19 -27.92 36.15 -3.22
C GLU A 19 -26.91 35.95 -4.37
N GLY A 20 -26.17 34.84 -4.37
CA GLY A 20 -25.08 34.58 -5.32
C GLY A 20 -23.92 35.58 -5.18
N SER A 21 -23.83 36.27 -4.04
CA SER A 21 -22.80 37.26 -3.74
C SER A 21 -21.67 36.61 -2.93
N ALA A 22 -20.45 36.74 -3.44
CA ALA A 22 -19.25 36.25 -2.77
C ALA A 22 -18.59 37.38 -1.98
N TYR A 23 -18.17 37.09 -0.76
CA TYR A 23 -17.51 38.05 0.13
C TYR A 23 -16.13 37.55 0.53
N VAL A 24 -15.20 38.47 0.74
CA VAL A 24 -13.83 38.20 1.18
C VAL A 24 -13.51 39.01 2.43
N TYR A 25 -12.80 38.38 3.37
CA TYR A 25 -12.28 39.05 4.55
C TYR A 25 -11.05 39.89 4.20
N THR A 26 -11.13 41.20 4.41
CA THR A 26 -10.08 42.17 4.05
C THR A 26 -9.10 42.47 5.18
N GLU A 27 -9.54 42.33 6.42
CA GLU A 27 -8.73 42.58 7.61
C GLU A 27 -8.25 41.28 8.23
N ARG A 28 -6.93 41.12 8.40
CA ARG A 28 -6.34 39.95 9.05
C ARG A 28 -5.56 40.38 10.28
N ARG A 29 -5.97 39.91 11.45
CA ARG A 29 -5.21 40.11 12.70
C ARG A 29 -4.48 38.82 13.07
N LEU A 30 -3.16 38.91 13.12
CA LEU A 30 -2.25 37.83 13.50
C LEU A 30 -1.79 38.05 14.93
N THR A 31 -2.22 37.19 15.85
CA THR A 31 -1.79 37.20 17.25
C THR A 31 -0.69 36.17 17.44
N ILE A 32 0.50 36.62 17.84
CA ILE A 32 1.67 35.79 18.07
C ILE A 32 1.95 35.76 19.57
N ALA A 33 1.87 34.58 20.18
CA ALA A 33 2.26 34.40 21.56
C ALA A 33 3.71 33.91 21.65
N TYR A 34 4.49 34.54 22.53
CA TYR A 34 5.89 34.21 22.73
C TYR A 34 6.18 33.92 24.21
N ASN A 35 7.10 32.99 24.45
CA ASN A 35 7.68 32.74 25.76
C ASN A 35 9.19 32.95 25.66
N THR A 36 9.74 33.89 26.43
CA THR A 36 11.14 34.36 26.32
C THR A 36 11.47 34.83 24.90
N ASN A 37 12.34 34.13 24.18
CA ASN A 37 12.74 34.45 22.79
C ASN A 37 12.17 33.45 21.76
N ARG A 38 11.12 32.70 22.11
CA ARG A 38 10.57 31.65 21.23
C ARG A 38 9.06 31.82 21.04
N ILE A 39 8.59 31.59 19.81
CA ILE A 39 7.17 31.61 19.47
C ILE A 39 6.56 30.29 19.94
N VAL A 40 5.42 30.37 20.63
CA VAL A 40 4.72 29.21 21.19
C VAL A 40 3.31 29.04 20.64
N GLU A 41 2.75 30.09 20.04
CA GLU A 41 1.39 30.06 19.50
C GLU A 41 1.21 31.14 18.44
N VAL A 42 0.45 30.83 17.39
CA VAL A 42 0.09 31.77 16.34
C VAL A 42 -1.37 31.58 15.99
N ASN A 43 -2.14 32.66 16.03
CA ASN A 43 -3.56 32.65 15.66
C ASN A 43 -3.83 33.75 14.63
N MET A 44 -4.72 33.47 13.67
CA MET A 44 -5.15 34.44 12.68
C MET A 44 -6.66 34.56 12.71
N THR A 45 -7.13 35.77 12.98
CA THR A 45 -8.56 36.12 12.89
C THR A 45 -8.79 36.97 11.65
N SER A 46 -9.81 36.61 10.88
CA SER A 46 -10.23 37.33 9.68
C SER A 46 -11.46 38.18 10.01
N GLN A 47 -11.45 39.45 9.60
CA GLN A 47 -12.52 40.45 9.80
C GLN A 47 -12.67 41.32 8.54
N GLY A 48 -13.66 42.20 8.53
CA GLY A 48 -13.94 43.10 7.40
C GLY A 48 -14.44 42.34 6.17
N LEU A 49 -15.71 41.90 6.20
CA LEU A 49 -16.33 41.26 5.04
C LEU A 49 -16.58 42.31 3.95
N GLU A 50 -16.03 42.09 2.76
CA GLU A 50 -16.32 42.92 1.60
C GLU A 50 -16.79 42.08 0.41
N GLU A 51 -17.84 42.56 -0.27
CA GLU A 51 -18.37 41.93 -1.47
C GLU A 51 -17.36 42.00 -2.63
N VAL A 52 -17.18 40.86 -3.30
CA VAL A 52 -16.31 40.67 -4.46
C VAL A 52 -17.08 40.99 -5.73
N LYS A 53 -16.70 42.08 -6.41
CA LYS A 53 -17.24 42.49 -7.70
C LYS A 53 -16.14 42.64 -8.74
N ALA A 54 -16.42 42.27 -9.99
CA ALA A 54 -15.48 42.44 -11.09
C ALA A 54 -15.07 43.92 -11.24
N GLY A 55 -13.76 44.18 -11.19
CA GLY A 55 -13.21 45.54 -11.30
C GLY A 55 -13.25 46.38 -10.02
N LYS A 56 -13.69 45.84 -8.87
CA LYS A 56 -13.60 46.52 -7.57
C LYS A 56 -12.20 46.32 -6.98
N ASP A 57 -11.52 47.41 -6.67
CA ASP A 57 -10.29 47.38 -5.89
C ASP A 57 -10.60 47.13 -4.41
N ILE A 58 -10.00 46.09 -3.84
CA ILE A 58 -10.18 45.69 -2.44
C ILE A 58 -8.84 45.85 -1.71
N SER A 59 -8.80 46.67 -0.66
CA SER A 59 -7.59 46.89 0.14
C SER A 59 -7.53 45.89 1.29
N PHE A 60 -6.46 45.09 1.33
CA PHE A 60 -6.21 44.17 2.44
C PHE A 60 -5.35 44.84 3.51
N THR A 61 -5.76 44.71 4.78
CA THR A 61 -4.98 45.18 5.92
C THR A 61 -4.58 44.01 6.80
N MET A 62 -3.37 44.06 7.34
CA MET A 62 -2.87 43.04 8.25
C MET A 62 -2.31 43.70 9.51
N ALA A 63 -2.81 43.30 10.67
CA ALA A 63 -2.34 43.74 11.98
C ALA A 63 -1.62 42.59 12.68
N ILE A 64 -0.49 42.87 13.32
CA ILE A 64 0.29 41.87 14.06
C ILE A 64 0.33 42.29 15.53
N GLU A 65 -0.05 41.39 16.42
CA GLU A 65 -0.08 41.62 17.87
C GLU A 65 0.78 40.58 18.59
N TRP A 66 1.67 41.03 19.47
CA TRP A 66 2.60 40.18 20.21
C TRP A 66 2.20 40.08 21.68
N ASN A 67 1.93 38.87 22.13
CA ASN A 67 1.46 38.60 23.49
C ASN A 67 2.41 37.67 24.24
N LYS A 68 2.71 37.98 25.51
CA LYS A 68 3.57 37.13 26.34
C LYS A 68 2.77 35.94 26.87
N SER A 69 3.31 34.73 26.75
CA SER A 69 2.71 33.47 27.21
C SER A 69 3.61 32.73 28.19
N SER A 70 3.01 31.99 29.12
CA SER A 70 3.69 31.11 30.07
C SER A 70 3.86 29.67 29.55
N LYS A 71 3.34 29.34 28.36
CA LYS A 71 3.41 27.99 27.77
C LYS A 71 4.85 27.62 27.42
N SER A 72 5.29 26.41 27.78
CA SER A 72 6.62 25.92 27.37
C SER A 72 6.69 25.74 25.85
N PHE A 73 7.89 25.93 25.29
CA PHE A 73 8.15 25.74 23.86
C PHE A 73 7.82 24.32 23.39
N ASP A 74 8.15 23.32 24.21
CA ASP A 74 7.98 21.90 23.85
C ASP A 74 6.50 21.50 23.72
N LYS A 75 5.60 22.26 24.35
CA LYS A 75 4.15 22.00 24.31
C LYS A 75 3.43 22.74 23.19
N ARG A 76 4.13 23.48 22.33
CA ARG A 76 3.52 24.37 21.33
C ARG A 76 2.56 23.62 20.38
N PHE A 77 2.88 22.37 20.02
CA PHE A 77 2.08 21.56 19.11
C PHE A 77 0.86 20.87 19.74
N GLU A 78 0.76 20.77 21.07
CA GLU A 78 -0.35 20.10 21.77
C GLU A 78 -1.74 20.64 21.34
N ARG A 79 -1.83 21.92 20.97
CA ARG A 79 -3.10 22.55 20.55
C ARG A 79 -3.62 22.00 19.21
N TYR A 80 -2.74 21.50 18.35
CA TYR A 80 -3.10 20.96 17.03
C TYR A 80 -3.37 19.45 17.06
N LEU A 81 -3.06 18.79 18.17
CA LEU A 81 -3.40 17.40 18.43
C LEU A 81 -4.87 17.36 18.86
N ASP A 82 -5.77 17.19 17.88
CA ASP A 82 -7.22 17.12 18.07
C ASP A 82 -7.61 15.79 18.77
N ASN A 83 -7.28 15.67 20.05
CA ASN A 83 -7.48 14.48 20.87
C ASN A 83 -8.96 14.05 20.93
N ASP A 84 -9.87 15.01 20.84
CA ASP A 84 -11.32 14.78 20.83
C ASP A 84 -11.81 14.21 19.49
N PHE A 85 -11.13 14.47 18.38
CA PHE A 85 -11.42 13.85 17.08
C PHE A 85 -10.80 12.46 16.95
N PHE A 86 -9.56 12.29 17.42
CA PHE A 86 -8.87 11.00 17.47
C PHE A 86 -9.22 10.22 18.74
N LYS A 87 -10.52 10.14 19.09
CA LYS A 87 -10.97 9.42 20.29
C LYS A 87 -10.42 8.01 20.26
N HIS A 88 -9.61 7.66 21.26
CA HIS A 88 -9.03 6.33 21.39
C HIS A 88 -10.08 5.21 21.28
N GLN A 89 -11.31 5.45 21.75
CA GLN A 89 -12.41 4.48 21.68
C GLN A 89 -12.77 4.07 20.24
N ILE A 90 -12.72 5.01 19.28
CA ILE A 90 -13.09 4.71 17.88
C ILE A 90 -11.97 3.93 17.19
N HIS A 91 -10.70 4.25 17.49
CA HIS A 91 -9.55 3.48 17.02
C HIS A 91 -9.53 2.05 17.60
N TRP A 92 -9.86 1.89 18.88
CA TRP A 92 -10.02 0.57 19.50
C TRP A 92 -11.19 -0.23 18.91
N PHE A 93 -12.31 0.43 18.60
CA PHE A 93 -13.43 -0.19 17.91
C PHE A 93 -13.03 -0.68 16.51
N SER A 94 -12.25 0.15 15.78
CA SER A 94 -11.67 -0.23 14.49
C SER A 94 -10.80 -1.48 14.58
N ILE A 95 -9.85 -1.52 15.53
CA ILE A 95 -8.99 -2.69 15.75
C ILE A 95 -9.82 -3.92 16.10
N PHE A 96 -10.82 -3.81 16.98
CA PHE A 96 -11.65 -4.94 17.38
C PHE A 96 -12.43 -5.51 16.18
N ASN A 97 -13.05 -4.65 15.39
CA ASN A 97 -13.79 -5.05 14.19
C ASN A 97 -12.89 -5.75 13.16
N SER A 98 -11.69 -5.20 12.93
CA SER A 98 -10.71 -5.79 12.02
C SER A 98 -10.10 -7.07 12.56
N PHE A 99 -9.98 -7.22 13.88
CA PHE A 99 -9.54 -8.44 14.53
C PHE A 99 -10.57 -9.58 14.41
N MET A 100 -11.88 -9.27 14.50
CA MET A 100 -12.94 -10.26 14.23
C MET A 100 -12.84 -10.81 12.79
N MET A 101 -12.55 -9.95 11.82
CA MET A 101 -12.31 -10.36 10.43
C MET A 101 -11.11 -11.30 10.29
N VAL A 102 -10.02 -11.05 11.04
CA VAL A 102 -8.86 -11.95 11.08
C VAL A 102 -9.24 -13.32 11.63
N ILE A 103 -9.97 -13.38 12.75
CA ILE A 103 -10.40 -14.67 13.34
C ILE A 103 -11.26 -15.47 12.35
N PHE A 104 -12.21 -14.80 11.69
CA PHE A 104 -13.06 -15.42 10.68
C PHE A 104 -12.24 -16.03 9.53
N LEU A 105 -11.28 -15.27 9.00
CA LEU A 105 -10.41 -15.73 7.91
C LEU A 105 -9.44 -16.83 8.34
N CYS A 106 -8.87 -16.73 9.55
CA CYS A 106 -8.09 -17.80 10.17
C CYS A 106 -8.89 -19.10 10.19
N GLY A 107 -10.15 -19.03 10.64
CA GLY A 107 -11.06 -20.18 10.70
C GLY A 107 -11.31 -20.79 9.33
N LEU A 108 -11.53 -19.96 8.31
CA LEU A 108 -11.75 -20.41 6.93
C LEU A 108 -10.49 -21.09 6.35
N VAL A 109 -9.31 -20.48 6.50
CA VAL A 109 -8.04 -21.07 6.05
C VAL A 109 -7.74 -22.36 6.81
N ALA A 110 -7.97 -22.39 8.13
CA ALA A 110 -7.81 -23.61 8.93
C ALA A 110 -8.77 -24.71 8.49
N LEU A 111 -10.03 -24.39 8.19
CA LEU A 111 -11.00 -25.33 7.63
C LEU A 111 -10.51 -25.88 6.29
N ILE A 112 -10.02 -25.03 5.39
CA ILE A 112 -9.42 -25.47 4.11
C ILE A 112 -8.29 -26.45 4.36
N LEU A 113 -7.32 -26.09 5.20
CA LEU A 113 -6.17 -26.95 5.52
C LEU A 113 -6.59 -28.27 6.16
N ILE A 114 -7.50 -28.24 7.14
CA ILE A 114 -8.03 -29.43 7.80
C ILE A 114 -8.81 -30.30 6.81
N ARG A 115 -9.60 -29.70 5.91
CA ARG A 115 -10.36 -30.45 4.90
C ARG A 115 -9.42 -31.09 3.88
N THR A 116 -8.38 -30.39 3.44
CA THR A 116 -7.32 -30.95 2.58
C THR A 116 -6.61 -32.11 3.28
N LEU A 117 -6.15 -31.90 4.52
CA LEU A 117 -5.44 -32.93 5.30
C LEU A 117 -6.33 -34.13 5.67
N LYS A 118 -7.56 -33.91 6.17
CA LYS A 118 -8.48 -35.00 6.54
C LYS A 118 -8.90 -35.85 5.34
N LYS A 119 -9.18 -35.21 4.19
CA LYS A 119 -9.49 -35.94 2.95
C LYS A 119 -8.30 -36.81 2.52
N ASP A 120 -7.08 -36.32 2.73
CA ASP A 120 -5.86 -37.06 2.43
C ASP A 120 -5.62 -38.20 3.42
N PHE A 121 -5.81 -38.00 4.73
CA PHE A 121 -5.73 -39.08 5.73
C PHE A 121 -6.80 -40.16 5.55
N SER A 122 -8.06 -39.79 5.29
CA SER A 122 -9.13 -40.78 5.07
C SER A 122 -8.91 -41.60 3.81
N LYS A 123 -8.29 -41.02 2.76
CA LYS A 123 -7.92 -41.75 1.56
C LYS A 123 -6.75 -42.70 1.84
N TYR A 124 -5.75 -42.26 2.60
CA TYR A 124 -4.62 -43.12 2.99
C TYR A 124 -5.03 -44.30 3.89
N SER A 125 -5.96 -44.08 4.83
CA SER A 125 -6.53 -45.17 5.63
C SER A 125 -7.34 -46.13 4.78
N ARG A 126 -8.13 -45.63 3.81
CA ARG A 126 -8.84 -46.48 2.85
C ARG A 126 -7.90 -47.24 1.92
N GLU A 127 -6.82 -46.63 1.45
CA GLU A 127 -5.82 -47.30 0.61
C GLU A 127 -5.09 -48.40 1.39
N ILE A 128 -4.80 -48.21 2.69
CA ILE A 128 -4.25 -49.29 3.54
C ILE A 128 -5.24 -50.44 3.75
N ASP A 129 -6.53 -50.14 3.96
CA ASP A 129 -7.57 -51.15 4.12
C ASP A 129 -7.87 -51.87 2.77
N GLU A 130 -7.92 -51.11 1.67
CA GLU A 130 -8.12 -51.62 0.31
C GLU A 130 -6.90 -52.37 -0.22
N ASP A 131 -5.65 -52.02 0.14
CA ASP A 131 -4.44 -52.81 -0.17
C ASP A 131 -4.39 -54.13 0.61
N MET A 132 -5.06 -54.22 1.76
CA MET A 132 -5.27 -55.48 2.48
C MET A 132 -6.31 -56.38 1.79
N GLU A 133 -7.30 -55.79 1.09
CA GLU A 133 -8.35 -56.51 0.35
C GLU A 133 -8.00 -56.74 -1.15
N SER A 134 -7.14 -55.92 -1.75
CA SER A 134 -6.81 -55.93 -3.19
C SER A 134 -5.74 -56.94 -3.60
N LEU A 135 -5.10 -57.62 -2.63
CA LEU A 135 -4.29 -58.83 -2.87
C LEU A 135 -5.08 -59.98 -3.52
N ASN A 136 -6.42 -59.87 -3.63
CA ASN A 136 -7.30 -60.88 -4.25
C ASN A 136 -8.07 -60.44 -5.50
N ALA A 137 -7.92 -59.21 -6.01
CA ALA A 137 -8.61 -58.81 -7.24
C ALA A 137 -7.79 -57.81 -8.07
N GLY A 138 -7.31 -58.26 -9.24
CA GLY A 138 -6.50 -57.49 -10.18
C GLY A 138 -7.27 -56.38 -10.92
N ASN A 139 -7.83 -55.41 -10.20
CA ASN A 139 -8.34 -54.16 -10.74
C ASN A 139 -7.76 -53.00 -9.92
N ALA A 140 -6.56 -52.53 -10.31
CA ALA A 140 -6.07 -51.23 -9.91
C ALA A 140 -6.98 -50.16 -10.54
N ALA A 141 -8.03 -49.78 -9.82
CA ALA A 141 -8.87 -48.65 -10.18
C ALA A 141 -8.00 -47.39 -10.12
N LEU A 142 -7.81 -46.76 -11.28
CA LEU A 142 -7.22 -45.44 -11.45
C LEU A 142 -8.04 -44.43 -10.65
N ASN A 143 -7.64 -44.19 -9.39
CA ASN A 143 -8.28 -43.22 -8.52
C ASN A 143 -8.06 -41.81 -9.09
N GLU A 144 -9.13 -41.17 -9.58
CA GLU A 144 -9.14 -39.77 -10.01
C GLU A 144 -8.60 -38.87 -8.89
N ASP A 145 -7.37 -38.40 -9.04
CA ASP A 145 -6.78 -37.48 -8.08
C ASP A 145 -7.54 -36.15 -8.06
N SER A 146 -7.88 -35.68 -6.86
CA SER A 146 -8.64 -34.46 -6.58
C SER A 146 -8.09 -33.24 -7.35
N GLY A 147 -8.96 -32.40 -7.93
CA GLY A 147 -8.64 -31.28 -8.86
C GLY A 147 -7.30 -30.54 -8.65
N TRP A 148 -7.01 -30.01 -7.45
CA TRP A 148 -5.74 -29.31 -7.19
C TRP A 148 -4.49 -30.21 -7.24
N LYS A 149 -4.60 -31.51 -6.98
CA LYS A 149 -3.48 -32.46 -7.09
C LYS A 149 -3.12 -32.75 -8.55
N GLN A 150 -4.08 -32.65 -9.46
CA GLN A 150 -3.85 -32.91 -10.87
C GLN A 150 -2.92 -31.90 -11.53
N VAL A 151 -2.75 -30.71 -10.95
CA VAL A 151 -1.86 -29.66 -11.46
C VAL A 151 -0.44 -29.73 -10.90
N HIS A 152 -0.07 -30.79 -10.16
CA HIS A 152 1.27 -30.93 -9.56
C HIS A 152 2.42 -30.80 -10.58
N GLY A 153 2.20 -31.27 -11.81
CA GLY A 153 3.16 -31.20 -12.91
C GLY A 153 3.29 -29.82 -13.57
N ASP A 154 2.42 -28.85 -13.29
CA ASP A 154 2.43 -27.52 -13.94
C ASP A 154 2.43 -26.35 -12.96
N VAL A 155 2.16 -26.58 -11.67
CA VAL A 155 2.00 -25.54 -10.65
C VAL A 155 3.24 -24.66 -10.41
N PHE A 156 4.44 -25.18 -10.68
CA PHE A 156 5.71 -24.46 -10.51
C PHE A 156 6.27 -23.89 -11.83
N ARG A 157 5.44 -23.79 -12.87
CA ARG A 157 5.81 -23.14 -14.13
C ARG A 157 6.13 -21.65 -13.89
N SER A 158 6.97 -21.10 -14.76
CA SER A 158 7.26 -19.66 -14.76
C SER A 158 5.98 -18.88 -15.03
N PRO A 159 5.70 -17.78 -14.30
CA PRO A 159 4.60 -16.90 -14.63
C PRO A 159 4.79 -16.31 -16.04
N PRO A 160 3.70 -16.03 -16.78
CA PRO A 160 3.78 -15.20 -17.97
C PRO A 160 4.30 -13.81 -17.59
N PHE A 161 5.07 -13.18 -18.48
CA PHE A 161 5.75 -11.90 -18.23
C PHE A 161 6.65 -11.92 -16.97
N LEU A 162 7.50 -12.95 -16.84
CA LEU A 162 8.38 -13.15 -15.69
C LEU A 162 9.19 -11.91 -15.29
N GLU A 163 9.67 -11.13 -16.27
CA GLU A 163 10.47 -9.92 -16.03
C GLU A 163 9.68 -8.85 -15.29
N LEU A 164 8.47 -8.55 -15.79
CA LEU A 164 7.54 -7.61 -15.15
C LEU A 164 7.12 -8.12 -13.77
N PHE A 165 6.75 -9.40 -13.66
CA PHE A 165 6.32 -9.98 -12.39
C PHE A 165 7.43 -9.91 -11.32
N SER A 166 8.68 -10.19 -11.71
CA SER A 166 9.84 -10.08 -10.82
C SER A 166 10.05 -8.64 -10.34
N ALA A 167 9.91 -7.67 -11.24
CA ALA A 167 10.01 -6.25 -10.91
C ALA A 167 8.91 -5.78 -9.96
N LEU A 168 7.66 -6.18 -10.20
CA LEU A 168 6.52 -5.85 -9.34
C LEU A 168 6.70 -6.43 -7.93
N VAL A 169 7.12 -7.69 -7.82
CA VAL A 169 7.41 -8.35 -6.53
C VAL A 169 8.58 -7.68 -5.79
N GLY A 170 9.64 -7.29 -6.51
CA GLY A 170 10.76 -6.55 -5.93
C GLY A 170 10.32 -5.20 -5.36
N SER A 171 9.63 -4.40 -6.16
CA SER A 171 9.11 -3.08 -5.76
C SER A 171 8.11 -3.18 -4.61
N GLY A 172 7.25 -4.20 -4.56
CA GLY A 172 6.32 -4.37 -3.45
C GLY A 172 7.01 -4.73 -2.13
N TRP A 173 8.08 -5.52 -2.14
CA TRP A 173 8.90 -5.76 -0.94
C TRP A 173 9.62 -4.48 -0.48
N GLN A 174 10.12 -3.67 -1.41
CA GLN A 174 10.70 -2.37 -1.07
C GLN A 174 9.67 -1.48 -0.35
N LEU A 175 8.47 -1.36 -0.91
CA LEU A 175 7.38 -0.58 -0.32
C LEU A 175 6.94 -1.12 1.05
N PHE A 176 6.93 -2.44 1.23
CA PHE A 176 6.66 -3.05 2.52
C PHE A 176 7.67 -2.60 3.59
N PHE A 177 8.98 -2.66 3.28
CA PHE A 177 10.00 -2.20 4.22
C PHE A 177 9.98 -0.69 4.43
N ILE A 178 9.70 0.11 3.38
CA ILE A 178 9.54 1.56 3.53
C ILE A 178 8.42 1.87 4.51
N MET A 179 7.22 1.32 4.28
CA MET A 179 6.07 1.54 5.15
C MET A 179 6.35 1.10 6.57
N LEU A 180 6.91 -0.10 6.77
CA LEU A 180 7.23 -0.62 8.09
C LEU A 180 8.25 0.27 8.82
N THR A 181 9.36 0.63 8.16
CA THR A 181 10.42 1.44 8.78
C THR A 181 9.93 2.87 9.08
N VAL A 182 9.15 3.50 8.20
CA VAL A 182 8.59 4.83 8.45
C VAL A 182 7.56 4.80 9.59
N ILE A 183 6.72 3.77 9.67
CA ILE A 183 5.80 3.60 10.81
C ILE A 183 6.59 3.41 12.11
N LEU A 184 7.63 2.57 12.12
CA LEU A 184 8.46 2.34 13.30
C LEU A 184 9.22 3.61 13.73
N PHE A 185 9.72 4.38 12.77
CA PHE A 185 10.33 5.69 13.00
C PHE A 185 9.31 6.66 13.63
N ALA A 186 8.09 6.73 13.10
CA ALA A 186 7.02 7.55 13.67
C ALA A 186 6.61 7.11 15.09
N VAL A 187 6.57 5.80 15.36
CA VAL A 187 6.31 5.26 16.72
C VAL A 187 7.47 5.55 17.68
N ALA A 188 8.70 5.64 17.18
CA ALA A 188 9.88 6.00 17.97
C ALA A 188 10.01 7.51 18.25
N GLY A 189 9.04 8.33 17.83
CA GLY A 189 8.89 9.76 18.14
C GLY A 189 9.35 10.17 19.55
N PRO A 190 8.88 9.50 20.62
CA PRO A 190 9.26 9.83 21.99
C PRO A 190 10.76 9.72 22.32
N ILE A 191 11.56 9.08 21.45
CA ILE A 191 13.01 8.86 21.64
C ILE A 191 13.84 9.97 20.96
N HIS A 192 13.41 10.47 19.80
CA HIS A 192 14.18 11.38 18.96
C HIS A 192 13.53 12.75 18.70
N GLY A 193 12.32 12.98 19.23
CA GLY A 193 11.48 14.12 18.88
C GLY A 193 10.26 13.62 18.10
N ASP A 194 9.09 14.17 18.41
CA ASP A 194 7.87 13.72 17.77
C ASP A 194 7.80 14.20 16.32
N VAL A 195 7.46 13.29 15.41
CA VAL A 195 7.56 13.50 13.94
C VAL A 195 6.62 14.60 13.41
N TYR A 196 5.68 15.06 14.23
CA TYR A 196 4.79 16.16 13.90
C TYR A 196 5.33 17.55 14.30
N GLU A 197 6.46 17.63 15.01
CA GLU A 197 7.06 18.89 15.47
C GLU A 197 7.83 19.61 14.35
N GLU A 198 8.46 18.87 13.44
CA GLU A 198 9.22 19.43 12.32
C GLU A 198 8.53 19.21 10.97
N ARG A 199 8.52 20.26 10.15
CA ARG A 199 7.87 20.20 8.84
C ARG A 199 8.68 19.33 7.88
N GLY A 200 8.02 18.30 7.35
CA GLY A 200 8.58 17.46 6.29
C GLY A 200 9.55 16.40 6.78
N GLU A 201 9.59 16.13 8.09
CA GLU A 201 10.39 15.07 8.67
C GLU A 201 9.98 13.70 8.13
N VAL A 202 8.67 13.38 8.10
CA VAL A 202 8.14 12.14 7.48
C VAL A 202 8.59 12.00 6.03
N ILE A 203 8.51 13.08 5.25
CA ILE A 203 8.85 13.07 3.82
C ILE A 203 10.34 12.80 3.65
N SER A 204 11.18 13.49 4.44
CA SER A 204 12.64 13.33 4.42
C SER A 204 13.05 11.92 4.85
N ALA A 205 12.47 11.40 5.93
CA ALA A 205 12.67 10.02 6.38
C ALA A 205 12.25 9.02 5.30
N THR A 206 11.11 9.23 4.63
CA THR A 206 10.63 8.37 3.54
C THR A 206 11.61 8.36 2.37
N ILE A 207 12.17 9.51 1.97
CA ILE A 207 13.18 9.59 0.89
C ILE A 207 14.44 8.80 1.26
N VAL A 208 14.96 8.98 2.48
CA VAL A 208 16.15 8.26 2.95
C VAL A 208 15.90 6.75 2.98
N VAL A 209 14.78 6.32 3.57
CA VAL A 209 14.40 4.90 3.66
C VAL A 209 14.15 4.32 2.26
N TYR A 210 13.57 5.09 1.33
CA TYR A 210 13.38 4.66 -0.06
C TYR A 210 14.71 4.34 -0.74
N VAL A 211 15.71 5.21 -0.58
CA VAL A 211 17.04 5.01 -1.14
C VAL A 211 17.70 3.77 -0.53
N LEU A 212 17.71 3.65 0.80
CA LEU A 212 18.33 2.52 1.48
C LEU A 212 17.66 1.18 1.17
N SER A 213 16.33 1.16 1.07
CA SER A 213 15.54 -0.03 0.70
C SER A 213 15.64 -0.38 -0.79
N SER A 214 16.26 0.45 -1.64
CA SER A 214 16.44 0.13 -3.07
C SER A 214 17.22 -1.18 -3.29
N ILE A 215 18.06 -1.56 -2.33
CA ILE A 215 18.76 -2.87 -2.31
C ILE A 215 17.80 -4.05 -2.15
N THR A 216 16.75 -3.92 -1.33
CA THR A 216 15.77 -4.99 -1.12
C THR A 216 14.95 -5.21 -2.37
N ALA A 217 14.59 -4.14 -3.09
CA ALA A 217 13.90 -4.21 -4.37
C ALA A 217 14.66 -5.09 -5.37
N GLY A 218 15.95 -4.77 -5.55
CA GLY A 218 16.85 -5.51 -6.43
C GLY A 218 17.01 -6.97 -5.99
N TYR A 219 17.19 -7.21 -4.68
CA TYR A 219 17.38 -8.56 -4.13
C TYR A 219 16.19 -9.47 -4.39
N TYR A 220 14.97 -9.06 -4.03
CA TYR A 220 13.79 -9.90 -4.21
C TYR A 220 13.44 -10.09 -5.69
N SER A 221 13.57 -9.06 -6.53
CA SER A 221 13.38 -9.16 -7.98
C SER A 221 14.38 -10.14 -8.62
N GLY A 222 15.67 -9.98 -8.33
CA GLY A 222 16.73 -10.83 -8.86
C GLY A 222 16.65 -12.29 -8.40
N ALA A 223 16.29 -12.51 -7.13
CA ALA A 223 16.09 -13.85 -6.57
C ALA A 223 14.88 -14.55 -7.20
N PHE A 224 13.77 -13.82 -7.36
CA PHE A 224 12.56 -14.36 -7.98
C PHE A 224 12.79 -14.71 -9.45
N TYR A 225 13.38 -13.78 -10.21
CA TYR A 225 13.71 -14.01 -11.61
C TYR A 225 14.60 -15.25 -11.77
N ARG A 226 15.68 -15.34 -10.98
CA ARG A 226 16.63 -16.47 -11.09
C ARG A 226 15.96 -17.81 -10.77
N LYS A 227 15.06 -17.83 -9.79
CA LYS A 227 14.34 -19.03 -9.36
C LYS A 227 13.49 -19.65 -10.47
N TYR A 228 12.84 -18.84 -11.32
CA TYR A 228 12.00 -19.34 -12.42
C TYR A 228 12.72 -19.38 -13.78
N ALA A 229 13.67 -18.46 -14.03
CA ALA A 229 14.39 -18.35 -15.31
C ALA A 229 15.37 -19.50 -15.57
N ALA A 230 15.79 -20.24 -14.54
CA ALA A 230 16.75 -21.36 -14.64
C ALA A 230 16.36 -22.47 -15.66
N LYS A 231 15.10 -22.49 -16.13
CA LYS A 231 14.59 -23.48 -17.11
C LYS A 231 14.38 -22.95 -18.54
N SER A 232 14.45 -21.64 -18.81
CA SER A 232 14.01 -21.07 -20.12
C SER A 232 15.02 -20.14 -20.80
N SER A 233 15.64 -19.19 -20.07
CA SER A 233 16.71 -18.34 -20.62
C SER A 233 17.42 -17.57 -19.50
N THR A 234 18.75 -17.45 -19.58
CA THR A 234 19.55 -16.69 -18.60
C THR A 234 19.67 -15.21 -18.98
N ALA A 235 19.14 -14.76 -20.13
CA ALA A 235 19.44 -13.43 -20.68
C ALA A 235 18.58 -12.27 -20.13
N GLY A 236 17.33 -12.52 -19.72
CA GLY A 236 16.36 -11.44 -19.39
C GLY A 236 16.48 -10.82 -17.99
N TRP A 237 17.47 -11.20 -17.18
CA TRP A 237 17.62 -10.64 -15.81
C TRP A 237 17.95 -9.14 -15.82
N GLN A 238 18.59 -8.65 -16.88
CA GLN A 238 18.87 -7.22 -17.06
C GLN A 238 17.56 -6.45 -17.30
N SER A 239 16.63 -7.02 -18.07
CA SER A 239 15.31 -6.44 -18.30
C SER A 239 14.50 -6.38 -17.00
N ALA A 240 14.46 -7.47 -16.21
CA ALA A 240 13.85 -7.48 -14.88
C ALA A 240 14.45 -6.42 -13.95
N MET A 241 15.78 -6.26 -13.94
CA MET A 241 16.48 -5.24 -13.16
C MET A 241 16.07 -3.82 -13.60
N SER A 242 16.10 -3.54 -14.91
CA SER A 242 15.71 -2.25 -15.46
C SER A 242 14.25 -1.91 -15.15
N LEU A 243 13.34 -2.88 -15.26
CA LEU A 243 11.93 -2.69 -14.89
C LEU A 243 11.77 -2.41 -13.39
N THR A 244 12.51 -3.10 -12.53
CA THR A 244 12.47 -2.85 -11.07
C THR A 244 12.92 -1.42 -10.75
N LEU A 245 13.94 -0.95 -11.46
CA LEU A 245 14.57 0.35 -11.25
C LEU A 245 13.75 1.51 -11.84
N LEU A 246 13.08 1.29 -12.98
CA LEU A 246 12.38 2.35 -13.70
C LEU A 246 10.88 2.43 -13.38
N PHE A 247 10.21 1.32 -13.08
CA PHE A 247 8.74 1.28 -13.05
C PHE A 247 8.14 2.31 -12.10
N LEU A 248 8.47 2.24 -10.80
CA LEU A 248 7.87 3.11 -9.80
C LEU A 248 8.39 4.57 -9.90
N PRO A 249 9.70 4.84 -10.07
CA PRO A 249 10.19 6.20 -10.28
C PRO A 249 9.60 6.87 -11.52
N THR A 250 9.42 6.15 -12.63
CA THR A 250 8.86 6.72 -13.86
C THR A 250 7.38 7.08 -13.69
N VAL A 251 6.59 6.22 -13.03
CA VAL A 251 5.18 6.51 -12.73
C VAL A 251 5.05 7.68 -11.75
N ALA A 252 5.89 7.73 -10.70
CA ALA A 252 5.90 8.84 -9.78
C ALA A 252 6.31 10.15 -10.48
N ALA A 253 7.39 10.12 -11.27
CA ALA A 253 7.87 11.29 -12.00
C ALA A 253 6.86 11.79 -13.03
N SER A 254 6.13 10.91 -13.72
CA SER A 254 5.12 11.33 -14.70
C SER A 254 3.94 12.03 -14.03
N VAL A 255 3.40 11.46 -12.95
CA VAL A 255 2.32 12.08 -12.16
C VAL A 255 2.79 13.41 -11.58
N MET A 256 3.95 13.44 -10.92
CA MET A 256 4.49 14.66 -10.33
C MET A 256 4.79 15.75 -11.38
N SER A 257 5.23 15.36 -12.58
CA SER A 257 5.47 16.32 -13.67
C SER A 257 4.18 16.96 -14.15
N ILE A 258 3.10 16.18 -14.30
CA ILE A 258 1.77 16.70 -14.65
C ILE A 258 1.29 17.68 -13.57
N LEU A 259 1.40 17.30 -12.29
CA LEU A 259 1.02 18.18 -11.18
C LEU A 259 1.86 19.45 -11.15
N ASN A 260 3.16 19.35 -11.41
CA ASN A 260 4.05 20.51 -11.44
C ASN A 260 3.73 21.46 -12.61
N CYS A 261 3.38 20.94 -13.79
CA CYS A 261 2.91 21.75 -14.91
C CYS A 261 1.63 22.54 -14.56
N ILE A 262 0.68 21.89 -13.88
CA ILE A 262 -0.55 22.56 -13.41
C ILE A 262 -0.20 23.61 -12.36
N ALA A 263 0.68 23.28 -11.41
CA ALA A 263 1.12 24.22 -10.38
C ALA A 263 1.80 25.47 -10.98
N LEU A 264 2.60 25.28 -12.04
CA LEU A 264 3.26 26.34 -12.80
C LEU A 264 2.25 27.22 -13.53
N TYR A 265 1.26 26.61 -14.19
CA TYR A 265 0.20 27.33 -14.89
C TYR A 265 -0.60 28.26 -13.95
N TYR A 266 -0.90 27.78 -12.74
CA TYR A 266 -1.61 28.57 -11.73
C TYR A 266 -0.69 29.48 -10.88
N GLY A 267 0.63 29.47 -11.09
CA GLY A 267 1.58 30.30 -10.34
C GLY A 267 1.59 30.03 -8.83
N THR A 268 1.35 28.77 -8.42
CA THR A 268 1.18 28.44 -6.99
C THR A 268 2.50 28.22 -6.26
N ALA A 269 2.52 28.40 -4.94
CA ALA A 269 3.69 28.09 -4.11
C ALA A 269 4.02 26.57 -4.06
N ASN A 270 3.14 25.72 -4.60
CA ASN A 270 3.34 24.26 -4.66
C ASN A 270 4.19 23.83 -5.86
N VAL A 271 4.66 24.77 -6.69
CA VAL A 271 5.62 24.49 -7.75
C VAL A 271 6.90 23.93 -7.14
N ILE A 272 7.31 22.75 -7.61
CA ILE A 272 8.56 22.13 -7.20
C ILE A 272 9.70 22.88 -7.89
N PRO A 273 10.62 23.52 -7.14
CA PRO A 273 11.73 24.24 -7.73
C PRO A 273 12.62 23.29 -8.53
N PHE A 274 13.16 23.76 -9.65
CA PHE A 274 14.03 22.97 -10.52
C PHE A 274 15.20 22.30 -9.77
N MET A 275 15.80 23.01 -8.81
CA MET A 275 16.89 22.48 -7.99
C MET A 275 16.48 21.29 -7.13
N VAL A 276 15.22 21.21 -6.69
CA VAL A 276 14.71 20.05 -5.93
C VAL A 276 14.58 18.84 -6.85
N ILE A 277 14.07 19.04 -8.07
CA ILE A 277 13.97 17.98 -9.09
C ILE A 277 15.37 17.41 -9.39
N LEU A 278 16.36 18.30 -9.60
CA LEU A 278 17.73 17.89 -9.87
C LEU A 278 18.35 17.09 -8.70
N LYS A 279 18.10 17.51 -7.45
CA LYS A 279 18.55 16.77 -6.25
C LYS A 279 17.92 15.38 -6.17
N CYS A 280 16.61 15.26 -6.37
CA CYS A 280 15.92 13.97 -6.38
C CYS A 280 16.46 13.05 -7.50
N PHE A 281 16.71 13.60 -8.68
CA PHE A 281 17.29 12.86 -9.80
C PHE A 281 18.72 12.39 -9.51
N ALA A 282 19.54 13.24 -8.90
CA ALA A 282 20.90 12.87 -8.48
C ALA A 282 20.89 11.76 -7.42
N ILE A 283 20.01 11.84 -6.41
CA ILE A 283 19.83 10.79 -5.41
C ILE A 283 19.45 9.46 -6.07
N TRP A 284 18.53 9.50 -7.03
CA TRP A 284 18.11 8.31 -7.74
C TRP A 284 19.27 7.67 -8.54
N ILE A 285 20.01 8.47 -9.33
CA ILE A 285 21.13 7.97 -10.15
C ILE A 285 22.30 7.47 -9.29
N PHE A 286 22.72 8.24 -8.30
CA PHE A 286 23.96 7.96 -7.58
C PHE A 286 23.78 7.02 -6.40
N LEU A 287 22.57 6.89 -5.86
CA LEU A 287 22.30 6.04 -4.70
C LEU A 287 21.34 4.90 -5.05
N SER A 288 20.11 5.20 -5.49
CA SER A 288 19.11 4.14 -5.73
C SER A 288 19.54 3.15 -6.80
N ILE A 289 20.05 3.62 -7.96
CA ILE A 289 20.47 2.75 -9.06
C ILE A 289 21.58 1.76 -8.62
N PRO A 290 22.74 2.21 -8.07
CA PRO A 290 23.78 1.30 -7.60
C PRO A 290 23.27 0.30 -6.56
N LEU A 291 22.47 0.75 -5.59
CA LEU A 291 21.93 -0.12 -4.55
C LEU A 291 21.02 -1.21 -5.13
N THR A 292 20.14 -0.87 -6.08
CA THR A 292 19.29 -1.86 -6.76
C THR A 292 20.13 -2.85 -7.57
N VAL A 293 21.15 -2.40 -8.29
CA VAL A 293 22.06 -3.29 -9.05
C VAL A 293 22.76 -4.28 -8.11
N VAL A 294 23.34 -3.78 -7.01
CA VAL A 294 23.97 -4.63 -5.98
C VAL A 294 22.97 -5.63 -5.42
N GLY A 295 21.76 -5.17 -5.08
CA GLY A 295 20.66 -6.02 -4.63
C GLY A 295 20.36 -7.13 -5.62
N THR A 296 20.19 -6.81 -6.90
CA THR A 296 19.90 -7.80 -7.95
C THR A 296 20.99 -8.85 -8.10
N LEU A 297 22.27 -8.46 -8.03
CA LEU A 297 23.38 -9.41 -8.08
C LEU A 297 23.37 -10.37 -6.89
N LEU A 298 23.15 -9.86 -5.67
CA LEU A 298 23.02 -10.68 -4.46
C LEU A 298 21.81 -11.63 -4.53
N GLY A 299 20.67 -11.12 -4.99
CA GLY A 299 19.43 -11.88 -5.14
C GLY A 299 19.59 -13.04 -6.13
N ARG A 300 20.23 -12.79 -7.27
CA ARG A 300 20.51 -13.84 -8.28
C ARG A 300 21.38 -14.96 -7.73
N HIS A 301 22.35 -14.65 -6.87
CA HIS A 301 23.16 -15.70 -6.24
C HIS A 301 22.32 -16.56 -5.28
N SER A 302 21.49 -15.92 -4.45
CA SER A 302 20.60 -16.60 -3.50
C SER A 302 19.55 -17.48 -4.18
N GLY A 303 18.92 -16.99 -5.25
CA GLY A 303 17.86 -17.69 -5.99
C GLY A 303 18.28 -19.04 -6.59
N LYS A 304 19.58 -19.28 -6.84
CA LYS A 304 20.11 -20.54 -7.36
C LYS A 304 19.89 -21.73 -6.41
N LYS A 305 19.73 -21.49 -5.11
CA LYS A 305 19.65 -22.55 -4.08
C LYS A 305 18.24 -23.16 -3.91
N THR A 306 17.23 -22.61 -4.57
CA THR A 306 15.83 -23.02 -4.32
C THR A 306 15.37 -24.07 -5.32
N ILE A 307 15.07 -25.27 -4.83
CA ILE A 307 14.51 -26.37 -5.64
C ILE A 307 12.97 -26.36 -5.51
N PHE A 308 12.28 -26.63 -6.62
CA PHE A 308 10.82 -26.78 -6.60
C PHE A 308 10.42 -28.20 -6.13
N PRO A 309 9.35 -28.34 -5.32
CA PRO A 309 8.92 -29.64 -4.81
C PRO A 309 8.60 -30.65 -5.92
N CYS A 310 7.92 -30.23 -6.98
CA CYS A 310 7.53 -31.09 -8.08
C CYS A 310 8.28 -30.73 -9.36
N ARG A 311 8.56 -31.74 -10.20
CA ARG A 311 9.07 -31.55 -11.55
C ARG A 311 7.97 -30.92 -12.41
N VAL A 312 8.37 -30.01 -13.30
CA VAL A 312 7.44 -29.36 -14.23
C VAL A 312 7.44 -30.14 -15.54
N ASN A 313 6.25 -30.43 -16.07
CA ASN A 313 6.04 -31.11 -17.34
C ASN A 313 6.51 -30.26 -18.53
N SER A 314 7.00 -30.91 -19.59
CA SER A 314 7.49 -30.20 -20.78
C SER A 314 6.36 -29.48 -21.52
N ILE A 315 5.20 -30.13 -21.65
CA ILE A 315 4.02 -29.60 -22.32
C ILE A 315 3.03 -29.11 -21.26
N PRO A 316 2.54 -27.86 -21.36
CA PRO A 316 1.52 -27.35 -20.44
C PRO A 316 0.19 -28.05 -20.66
N ARG A 317 -0.47 -28.46 -19.58
CA ARG A 317 -1.85 -28.97 -19.63
C ARG A 317 -2.84 -27.89 -20.07
N SER A 318 -3.93 -28.28 -20.73
CA SER A 318 -5.08 -27.41 -21.01
C SER A 318 -5.88 -27.14 -19.73
N ILE A 319 -6.19 -25.87 -19.47
CA ILE A 319 -7.00 -25.46 -18.32
C ILE A 319 -8.49 -25.67 -18.68
N PRO A 320 -9.26 -26.43 -17.89
CA PRO A 320 -10.69 -26.62 -18.13
C PRO A 320 -11.48 -25.34 -17.82
N ASP A 321 -12.70 -25.25 -18.37
CA ASP A 321 -13.59 -24.15 -18.07
C ASP A 321 -14.10 -24.23 -16.62
N ALA A 322 -13.82 -23.18 -15.84
CA ALA A 322 -14.23 -23.07 -14.46
C ALA A 322 -15.62 -22.40 -14.33
N PRO A 323 -16.41 -22.75 -13.30
CA PRO A 323 -17.59 -21.98 -12.92
C PRO A 323 -17.25 -20.51 -12.69
N TRP A 324 -18.23 -19.60 -12.82
CA TRP A 324 -18.03 -18.15 -12.70
C TRP A 324 -17.26 -17.75 -11.42
N TYR A 325 -17.53 -18.40 -10.28
CA TYR A 325 -16.86 -18.11 -9.00
C TYR A 325 -15.41 -18.62 -8.92
N GLY A 326 -15.00 -19.54 -9.80
CA GLY A 326 -13.63 -20.06 -9.91
C GLY A 326 -12.76 -19.26 -10.88
N GLN A 327 -13.35 -18.36 -11.66
CA GLN A 327 -12.62 -17.55 -12.63
C GLN A 327 -11.90 -16.38 -11.93
N PRO A 328 -10.63 -16.08 -12.29
CA PRO A 328 -9.85 -15.00 -11.69
C PRO A 328 -10.56 -13.63 -11.74
N LEU A 329 -11.36 -13.37 -12.78
CA LEU A 329 -12.08 -12.11 -12.96
C LEU A 329 -13.04 -11.79 -11.80
N PHE A 330 -13.72 -12.80 -11.26
CA PHE A 330 -14.66 -12.62 -10.14
C PHE A 330 -14.00 -12.85 -8.78
N LEU A 331 -13.01 -13.74 -8.74
CA LEU A 331 -12.31 -14.10 -7.52
C LEU A 331 -11.40 -12.98 -7.00
N VAL A 332 -10.72 -12.26 -7.89
CA VAL A 332 -9.76 -11.20 -7.54
C VAL A 332 -10.43 -9.99 -6.88
N PRO A 333 -11.53 -9.41 -7.42
CA PRO A 333 -12.24 -8.33 -6.75
C PRO A 333 -12.76 -8.74 -5.37
N LEU A 334 -13.41 -9.92 -5.29
CA LEU A 334 -13.96 -10.43 -4.02
C LEU A 334 -12.88 -10.58 -2.94
N ALA A 335 -11.67 -10.99 -3.32
CA ALA A 335 -10.53 -11.12 -2.41
C ALA A 335 -10.06 -9.78 -1.81
N GLY A 336 -10.20 -8.67 -2.56
CA GLY A 336 -9.79 -7.33 -2.14
C GLY A 336 -10.79 -6.61 -1.25
N LEU A 337 -12.06 -7.03 -1.28
CA LEU A 337 -13.13 -6.44 -0.47
C LEU A 337 -12.91 -6.67 1.03
N LEU A 338 -12.45 -7.86 1.42
CA LEU A 338 -12.26 -8.22 2.83
C LEU A 338 -11.09 -7.46 3.49
N PRO A 339 -9.88 -7.36 2.88
CA PRO A 339 -8.81 -6.52 3.38
C PRO A 339 -9.21 -5.03 3.41
N PHE A 340 -9.93 -4.54 2.40
CA PHE A 340 -10.45 -3.17 2.41
C PHE A 340 -11.37 -2.91 3.61
N GLY A 341 -12.32 -3.80 3.88
CA GLY A 341 -13.20 -3.70 5.05
C GLY A 341 -12.42 -3.66 6.37
N SER A 342 -11.30 -4.39 6.47
CA SER A 342 -10.45 -4.42 7.67
C SER A 342 -9.62 -3.15 7.91
N ILE A 343 -9.44 -2.29 6.92
CA ILE A 343 -8.71 -1.01 7.10
C ILE A 343 -9.61 0.21 6.97
N PHE A 344 -10.89 0.02 6.62
CA PHE A 344 -11.79 1.09 6.17
C PHE A 344 -11.89 2.26 7.15
N ILE A 345 -12.05 1.98 8.45
CA ILE A 345 -12.20 3.02 9.47
C ILE A 345 -10.89 3.83 9.60
N GLU A 346 -9.74 3.16 9.55
CA GLU A 346 -8.44 3.84 9.69
C GLU A 346 -8.06 4.60 8.43
N LEU A 347 -8.44 4.09 7.26
CA LEU A 347 -8.31 4.80 6.00
C LEU A 347 -9.07 6.13 6.04
N TYR A 348 -10.26 6.20 6.66
CA TYR A 348 -10.99 7.46 6.84
C TYR A 348 -10.18 8.47 7.68
N TYR A 349 -9.57 8.03 8.79
CA TYR A 349 -8.74 8.89 9.63
C TYR A 349 -7.49 9.36 8.90
N VAL A 350 -6.79 8.46 8.21
CA VAL A 350 -5.61 8.81 7.40
C VAL A 350 -5.98 9.82 6.30
N MET A 351 -7.06 9.58 5.54
CA MET A 351 -7.52 10.52 4.52
C MET A 351 -7.92 11.87 5.11
N THR A 352 -8.56 11.88 6.27
CA THR A 352 -8.92 13.13 6.95
C THR A 352 -7.68 13.89 7.43
N SER A 353 -6.67 13.19 7.93
CA SER A 353 -5.41 13.82 8.31
C SER A 353 -4.64 14.41 7.13
N VAL A 354 -4.57 13.67 6.02
CA VAL A 354 -3.86 14.12 4.81
C VAL A 354 -4.55 15.31 4.16
N TRP A 355 -5.89 15.33 4.09
CA TRP A 355 -6.64 16.31 3.30
C TRP A 355 -7.31 17.44 4.11
N ASN A 356 -7.65 17.23 5.38
CA ASN A 356 -8.28 18.24 6.24
C ASN A 356 -7.31 18.84 7.28
N TYR A 357 -6.00 18.76 7.03
CA TYR A 357 -4.93 19.39 7.84
C TYR A 357 -4.93 19.02 9.33
N LYS A 358 -5.46 17.83 9.69
CA LYS A 358 -5.40 17.32 11.07
C LYS A 358 -4.17 16.45 11.27
N PHE A 359 -3.36 16.73 12.29
CA PHE A 359 -2.17 15.93 12.59
C PHE A 359 -2.55 14.52 13.06
N TYR A 360 -2.21 13.51 12.26
CA TYR A 360 -2.28 12.12 12.71
C TYR A 360 -1.10 11.83 13.64
N HIS A 361 -1.37 11.63 14.92
CA HIS A 361 -0.35 11.39 15.96
C HIS A 361 -0.45 9.98 16.57
N VAL A 362 -1.36 9.15 16.06
CA VAL A 362 -1.73 7.87 16.64
C VAL A 362 -0.97 6.71 15.95
N TYR A 363 0.37 6.84 15.85
CA TYR A 363 1.21 5.95 15.04
C TYR A 363 1.23 4.49 15.49
N GLY A 364 1.05 4.23 16.79
CA GLY A 364 0.96 2.86 17.33
C GLY A 364 -0.24 2.08 16.77
N PHE A 365 -1.37 2.75 16.54
CA PHE A 365 -2.54 2.12 15.93
C PHE A 365 -2.29 1.87 14.43
N MET A 366 -1.62 2.79 13.73
CA MET A 366 -1.20 2.59 12.34
C MET A 366 -0.32 1.34 12.17
N LEU A 367 0.59 1.07 13.11
CA LEU A 367 1.38 -0.18 13.14
C LEU A 367 0.49 -1.43 13.30
N GLY A 368 -0.47 -1.38 14.22
CA GLY A 368 -1.42 -2.48 14.44
C GLY A 368 -2.25 -2.77 13.18
N VAL A 369 -2.76 -1.73 12.53
CA VAL A 369 -3.55 -1.82 11.29
C VAL A 369 -2.71 -2.36 10.14
N PHE A 370 -1.45 -1.92 10.02
CA PHE A 370 -0.51 -2.47 9.04
C PHE A 370 -0.25 -3.98 9.23
N GLY A 371 -0.12 -4.41 10.49
CA GLY A 371 -0.01 -5.83 10.85
C GLY A 371 -1.26 -6.63 10.47
N ILE A 372 -2.45 -6.13 10.84
CA ILE A 372 -3.74 -6.75 10.50
C ILE A 372 -3.91 -6.85 8.98
N MET A 373 -3.67 -5.76 8.26
CA MET A 373 -3.73 -5.73 6.80
C MET A 373 -2.84 -6.81 6.18
N THR A 374 -1.59 -6.94 6.65
CA THR A 374 -0.65 -7.96 6.16
C THR A 374 -1.20 -9.38 6.32
N ILE A 375 -1.83 -9.67 7.46
CA ILE A 375 -2.44 -10.97 7.76
C ILE A 375 -3.67 -11.21 6.87
N VAL A 376 -4.59 -10.24 6.80
CA VAL A 376 -5.84 -10.35 6.05
C VAL A 376 -5.56 -10.53 4.55
N VAL A 377 -4.68 -9.71 3.96
CA VAL A 377 -4.26 -9.84 2.55
C VAL A 377 -3.64 -11.21 2.28
N SER A 378 -2.83 -11.72 3.22
CA SER A 378 -2.21 -13.04 3.10
C SER A 378 -3.27 -14.15 3.08
N MET A 379 -4.25 -14.10 3.97
CA MET A 379 -5.31 -15.11 4.07
C MET A 379 -6.23 -15.10 2.86
N THR A 380 -6.69 -13.92 2.43
CA THR A 380 -7.60 -13.81 1.28
C THR A 380 -6.92 -14.27 0.00
N SER A 381 -5.64 -13.97 -0.17
CA SER A 381 -4.85 -14.46 -1.31
C SER A 381 -4.69 -15.98 -1.31
N ILE A 382 -4.44 -16.60 -0.14
CA ILE A 382 -4.39 -18.07 0.00
C ILE A 382 -5.73 -18.70 -0.39
N ILE A 383 -6.85 -18.12 0.07
CA ILE A 383 -8.20 -18.60 -0.25
C ILE A 383 -8.44 -18.50 -1.76
N SER A 384 -8.11 -17.38 -2.40
CA SER A 384 -8.21 -17.23 -3.85
C SER A 384 -7.37 -18.26 -4.61
N VAL A 385 -6.13 -18.48 -4.19
CA VAL A 385 -5.27 -19.47 -4.83
C VAL A 385 -5.79 -20.89 -4.64
N TYR A 386 -6.35 -21.22 -3.49
CA TYR A 386 -6.98 -22.52 -3.27
C TYR A 386 -8.16 -22.75 -4.21
N PHE A 387 -9.07 -21.78 -4.37
CA PHE A 387 -10.15 -21.88 -5.36
C PHE A 387 -9.63 -21.97 -6.80
N CYS A 388 -8.60 -21.21 -7.13
CA CYS A 388 -7.96 -21.24 -8.44
C CYS A 388 -7.36 -22.63 -8.77
N LEU A 389 -6.66 -23.25 -7.80
CA LEU A 389 -6.10 -24.58 -7.96
C LEU A 389 -7.15 -25.68 -8.00
N ASN A 390 -8.24 -25.55 -7.23
CA ASN A 390 -9.36 -26.50 -7.32
C ASN A 390 -10.09 -26.44 -8.66
N ALA A 391 -10.04 -25.31 -9.35
CA ALA A 391 -10.50 -25.16 -10.72
C ALA A 391 -9.46 -25.63 -11.76
N GLU A 392 -8.44 -26.39 -11.33
CA GLU A 392 -7.35 -26.92 -12.17
C GLU A 392 -6.55 -25.84 -12.92
N ASN A 393 -6.62 -24.59 -12.46
CA ASN A 393 -5.88 -23.49 -13.06
C ASN A 393 -4.52 -23.35 -12.37
N TYR A 394 -3.47 -23.78 -13.05
CA TYR A 394 -2.09 -23.68 -12.56
C TYR A 394 -1.50 -22.25 -12.65
N ASN A 395 -2.18 -21.29 -13.30
CA ASN A 395 -1.73 -19.89 -13.40
C ASN A 395 -2.06 -19.07 -12.13
N TRP A 396 -1.84 -19.66 -10.96
CA TRP A 396 -2.20 -19.07 -9.66
C TRP A 396 -1.36 -17.85 -9.29
N GLN A 397 -0.17 -17.67 -9.88
CA GLN A 397 0.79 -16.64 -9.45
C GLN A 397 0.28 -15.21 -9.66
N TRP A 398 -0.31 -14.94 -10.83
CA TRP A 398 -0.95 -13.65 -11.13
C TRP A 398 -2.26 -13.49 -10.38
N THR A 399 -3.05 -14.55 -10.26
CA THR A 399 -4.28 -14.54 -9.45
C THR A 399 -3.97 -14.15 -8.00
N ALA A 400 -2.93 -14.74 -7.40
CA ALA A 400 -2.48 -14.40 -6.04
C ALA A 400 -2.05 -12.94 -5.92
N TYR A 401 -1.28 -12.45 -6.90
CA TYR A 401 -0.79 -11.09 -6.92
C TYR A 401 -1.95 -10.08 -7.05
N PHE A 402 -2.86 -10.31 -7.99
CA PHE A 402 -4.01 -9.44 -8.19
C PHE A 402 -5.03 -9.53 -7.06
N SER A 403 -5.24 -10.69 -6.44
CA SER A 403 -6.09 -10.82 -5.24
C SER A 403 -5.61 -9.95 -4.08
N GLY A 404 -4.29 -9.83 -3.88
CA GLY A 404 -3.74 -8.88 -2.91
C GLY A 404 -3.83 -7.43 -3.38
N SER A 405 -3.50 -7.18 -4.65
CA SER A 405 -3.48 -5.83 -5.22
C SER A 405 -4.89 -5.21 -5.36
N SER A 406 -5.94 -6.00 -5.50
CA SER A 406 -7.31 -5.51 -5.73
C SER A 406 -7.84 -4.63 -4.60
N MET A 407 -7.31 -4.80 -3.39
CA MET A 407 -7.54 -3.89 -2.25
C MET A 407 -7.29 -2.42 -2.61
N SER A 408 -6.23 -2.12 -3.39
CA SER A 408 -5.90 -0.75 -3.81
C SER A 408 -6.96 -0.11 -4.70
N VAL A 409 -7.68 -0.92 -5.49
CA VAL A 409 -8.78 -0.44 -6.33
C VAL A 409 -9.91 0.07 -5.44
N TYR A 410 -10.25 -0.67 -4.38
CA TYR A 410 -11.25 -0.23 -3.40
C TYR A 410 -10.81 1.04 -2.65
N VAL A 411 -9.53 1.15 -2.30
CA VAL A 411 -8.97 2.38 -1.69
C VAL A 411 -9.07 3.57 -2.65
N PHE A 412 -8.78 3.37 -3.94
CA PHE A 412 -8.93 4.42 -4.94
C PHE A 412 -10.40 4.81 -5.16
N LEU A 413 -11.33 3.85 -5.25
CA LEU A 413 -12.77 4.13 -5.32
C LEU A 413 -13.27 4.87 -4.09
N TYR A 414 -12.77 4.51 -2.91
CA TYR A 414 -13.05 5.24 -1.68
C TYR A 414 -12.52 6.67 -1.73
N SER A 415 -11.35 6.91 -2.33
CA SER A 415 -10.83 8.27 -2.54
C SER A 415 -11.74 9.11 -3.43
N VAL A 416 -12.38 8.52 -4.44
CA VAL A 416 -13.38 9.21 -5.29
C VAL A 416 -14.60 9.59 -4.43
N TYR A 417 -15.13 8.66 -3.64
CA TYR A 417 -16.24 8.93 -2.73
C TYR A 417 -15.87 10.03 -1.71
N TYR A 418 -14.67 9.96 -1.13
CA TYR A 418 -14.20 10.93 -0.14
C TYR A 418 -14.08 12.33 -0.76
N PHE A 419 -13.56 12.43 -1.99
CA PHE A 419 -13.50 13.69 -2.72
C PHE A 419 -14.89 14.33 -2.87
N SER A 420 -15.85 13.57 -3.38
CA SER A 420 -17.18 14.10 -3.71
C SER A 420 -18.06 14.42 -2.50
N TRP A 421 -17.95 13.67 -1.39
CA TRP A 421 -18.87 13.82 -0.24
C TRP A 421 -18.23 14.33 1.04
N LYS A 422 -16.90 14.35 1.16
CA LYS A 422 -16.20 14.75 2.38
C LYS A 422 -15.30 15.97 2.19
N THR A 423 -14.81 16.22 0.99
CA THR A 423 -13.97 17.39 0.74
C THR A 423 -14.79 18.53 0.14
N GLN A 424 -14.44 19.76 0.52
CA GLN A 424 -14.95 21.00 -0.09
C GLN A 424 -13.97 21.52 -1.17
N MET A 425 -13.19 20.60 -1.75
CA MET A 425 -12.14 20.96 -2.71
C MET A 425 -12.75 21.18 -4.09
N ASN A 426 -12.47 22.35 -4.66
CA ASN A 426 -13.02 22.79 -5.93
C ASN A 426 -11.92 23.27 -6.89
N GLY A 427 -12.21 23.20 -8.18
CA GLY A 427 -11.32 23.66 -9.25
C GLY A 427 -10.25 22.66 -9.68
N MET A 428 -9.65 22.91 -10.85
CA MET A 428 -8.74 21.97 -11.50
C MET A 428 -7.46 21.70 -10.69
N LEU A 429 -6.92 22.72 -10.03
CA LEU A 429 -5.68 22.60 -9.23
C LEU A 429 -5.85 21.60 -8.09
N GLN A 430 -6.86 21.79 -7.23
CA GLN A 430 -7.07 20.95 -6.06
C GLN A 430 -7.44 19.51 -6.46
N THR A 431 -8.34 19.36 -7.43
CA THR A 431 -8.75 18.05 -7.97
C THR A 431 -7.55 17.26 -8.52
N SER A 432 -6.67 17.92 -9.28
CA SER A 432 -5.51 17.24 -9.88
C SER A 432 -4.54 16.75 -8.80
N PHE A 433 -4.20 17.59 -7.82
CA PHE A 433 -3.33 17.22 -6.71
C PHE A 433 -3.94 16.09 -5.85
N TYR A 434 -5.24 16.17 -5.58
CA TYR A 434 -5.97 15.14 -4.84
C TYR A 434 -5.86 13.76 -5.51
N PHE A 435 -6.25 13.68 -6.78
CA PHE A 435 -6.24 12.41 -7.51
C PHE A 435 -4.84 11.93 -7.86
N GLY A 436 -3.89 12.84 -8.12
CA GLY A 436 -2.50 12.49 -8.36
C GLY A 436 -1.85 11.80 -7.16
N TYR A 437 -1.99 12.37 -5.96
CA TYR A 437 -1.45 11.74 -4.74
C TYR A 437 -2.24 10.49 -4.35
N SER A 438 -3.57 10.50 -4.47
CA SER A 438 -4.40 9.33 -4.17
C SER A 438 -4.08 8.15 -5.11
N PHE A 439 -3.78 8.43 -6.38
CA PHE A 439 -3.35 7.42 -7.35
C PHE A 439 -2.01 6.79 -6.95
N LEU A 440 -1.00 7.62 -6.61
CA LEU A 440 0.31 7.12 -6.18
C LEU A 440 0.23 6.32 -4.87
N MET A 441 -0.60 6.76 -3.93
CA MET A 441 -0.85 6.06 -2.67
C MET A 441 -1.49 4.69 -2.92
N SER A 442 -2.56 4.63 -3.71
CA SER A 442 -3.24 3.38 -4.07
C SER A 442 -2.33 2.45 -4.86
N LEU A 443 -1.58 2.95 -5.85
CA LEU A 443 -0.63 2.13 -6.61
C LEU A 443 0.42 1.50 -5.70
N SER A 444 1.00 2.28 -4.78
CA SER A 444 2.00 1.80 -3.83
C SER A 444 1.41 0.72 -2.91
N LEU A 445 0.20 0.93 -2.42
CA LEU A 445 -0.52 -0.06 -1.62
C LEU A 445 -0.79 -1.35 -2.43
N GLY A 446 -1.17 -1.23 -3.70
CA GLY A 446 -1.44 -2.37 -4.58
C GLY A 446 -0.21 -3.23 -4.82
N LEU A 447 0.95 -2.61 -5.07
CA LEU A 447 2.23 -3.32 -5.24
C LEU A 447 2.64 -4.06 -3.97
N LEU A 448 2.52 -3.40 -2.81
CA LEU A 448 2.80 -3.98 -1.50
C LEU A 448 1.87 -5.18 -1.23
N CYS A 449 0.56 -4.98 -1.32
CA CYS A 449 -0.43 -6.02 -1.02
C CYS A 449 -0.37 -7.18 -2.02
N GLY A 450 -0.15 -6.92 -3.30
CA GLY A 450 0.02 -7.98 -4.30
C GLY A 450 1.25 -8.84 -4.05
N THR A 451 2.35 -8.23 -3.60
CA THR A 451 3.56 -8.95 -3.23
C THR A 451 3.36 -9.83 -2.00
N LEU A 452 2.69 -9.31 -0.96
CA LEU A 452 2.32 -10.09 0.23
C LEU A 452 1.40 -11.26 -0.12
N GLY A 453 0.38 -11.02 -0.93
CA GLY A 453 -0.55 -12.04 -1.40
C GLY A 453 0.14 -13.16 -2.17
N HIS A 454 1.05 -12.80 -3.08
CA HIS A 454 1.86 -13.76 -3.82
C HIS A 454 2.81 -14.55 -2.90
N PHE A 455 3.50 -13.89 -1.98
CA PHE A 455 4.44 -14.54 -1.07
C PHE A 455 3.77 -15.58 -0.18
N SER A 456 2.66 -15.20 0.47
CA SER A 456 1.90 -16.08 1.35
C SER A 456 1.31 -17.27 0.57
N SER A 457 0.76 -17.01 -0.62
CA SER A 457 0.26 -18.06 -1.50
C SER A 457 1.37 -18.99 -1.99
N SER A 458 2.57 -18.47 -2.31
CA SER A 458 3.70 -19.30 -2.74
C SER A 458 4.18 -20.24 -1.64
N LYS A 459 4.18 -19.80 -0.38
CA LYS A 459 4.45 -20.66 0.78
C LYS A 459 3.38 -21.74 0.93
N PHE A 460 2.10 -21.38 0.83
CA PHE A 460 0.99 -22.32 0.87
C PHE A 460 1.09 -23.39 -0.22
N VAL A 461 1.26 -22.99 -1.49
CA VAL A 461 1.41 -23.89 -2.64
C VAL A 461 2.59 -24.86 -2.41
N ARG A 462 3.74 -24.36 -1.96
CA ARG A 462 4.88 -25.23 -1.65
C ARG A 462 4.55 -26.25 -0.56
N SER A 463 3.88 -25.79 0.50
CA SER A 463 3.53 -26.65 1.62
C SER A 463 2.55 -27.76 1.22
N ILE A 464 1.57 -27.49 0.37
CA ILE A 464 0.61 -28.52 -0.06
C ILE A 464 1.24 -29.51 -1.03
N PHE A 465 2.11 -29.06 -1.96
CA PHE A 465 2.73 -29.93 -2.96
C PHE A 465 3.99 -30.67 -2.47
N GLN A 466 4.63 -30.23 -1.38
CA GLN A 466 5.69 -31.01 -0.73
C GLN A 466 5.19 -32.32 -0.12
N ASN A 467 3.91 -32.34 0.29
CA ASN A 467 3.30 -33.51 0.93
C ASN A 467 2.60 -34.44 -0.08
N VAL A 468 2.52 -34.06 -1.35
CA VAL A 468 1.99 -34.94 -2.40
C VAL A 468 3.11 -35.91 -2.77
N LYS A 469 2.92 -37.20 -2.46
CA LYS A 469 3.75 -38.27 -3.03
C LYS A 469 3.43 -38.36 -4.52
N VAL A 470 4.37 -37.93 -5.35
CA VAL A 470 4.32 -38.12 -6.81
C VAL A 470 5.53 -39.01 -7.09
N ASP A 471 5.29 -40.31 -7.22
CA ASP A 471 6.32 -41.29 -7.61
C ASP A 471 6.66 -41.14 -9.11
#